data_AF-A0A836BLV0-F1
#
_entry.id   AF-A0A836BLV0-F1
#
_cell.length_a   1.000
_cell.length_b   1.000
_cell.length_c   1.000
_cell.angle_alpha   90.00
_cell.angle_beta   90.00
_cell.angle_gamma   90.00
#
_symmetry.space_group_name_H-M   'P 1'
#
loop_
_entity.id
_entity.type
_entity.pdbx_description
1 polymer ?
#
loop_
_entity_poly.entity_id
_entity_poly.type
_entity_poly.pdbx_seq_one_letter_code
_entity_poly.pdbx_strand_id
1 'polypeptide(L)'
;MFRLSILFSFYGKFSNKGSLKIGLSLIVVGILILASGGIFHFQGQGIIGPESSFMYSNPEWISYGQQIVIVGLIIVGAGIGLILSKRARL
;
A
#
# COMPACT_ATOMS: atom_id res chain seq x y z
N MET A 1 43.22 -9.48 -15.85
CA MET A 1 42.48 -8.21 -15.64
C MET A 1 40.98 -8.53 -15.60
N PHE A 2 40.45 -8.88 -14.42
CA PHE A 2 39.03 -9.18 -14.24
C PHE A 2 38.23 -7.90 -14.54
N ARG A 3 37.30 -7.96 -15.50
CA ARG A 3 36.49 -6.80 -15.88
C ARG A 3 35.57 -6.43 -14.72
N LEU A 4 35.78 -5.25 -14.13
CA LEU A 4 34.94 -4.62 -13.10
C LEU A 4 33.44 -4.59 -13.52
N SER A 5 33.15 -4.65 -14.82
CA SER A 5 31.79 -4.67 -15.38
C SER A 5 30.94 -5.89 -14.96
N ILE A 6 31.55 -7.02 -14.59
CA ILE A 6 30.81 -8.23 -14.19
C ILE A 6 30.21 -8.06 -12.79
N LEU A 7 30.92 -7.38 -11.88
CA LEU A 7 30.44 -7.07 -10.53
C LEU A 7 29.23 -6.13 -10.54
N PHE A 8 29.22 -5.14 -11.43
CA PHE A 8 28.07 -4.25 -11.61
C PHE A 8 26.84 -4.98 -12.20
N SER A 9 27.07 -5.91 -13.13
CA SER A 9 25.99 -6.71 -13.75
C SER A 9 25.28 -7.63 -12.74
N PHE A 10 26.03 -8.24 -11.83
CA PHE A 10 25.47 -9.07 -10.77
C PHE A 10 24.67 -8.25 -9.74
N TYR A 11 25.16 -7.08 -9.36
CA TYR A 11 24.46 -6.18 -8.43
C TYR A 11 23.14 -5.67 -9.00
N GLY A 12 23.11 -5.29 -10.29
CA GLY A 12 21.89 -4.84 -10.98
C GLY A 12 20.81 -5.92 -11.10
N LYS A 13 21.19 -7.18 -11.34
CA LYS A 13 20.25 -8.30 -11.54
C LYS A 13 19.63 -8.79 -10.23
N PHE A 14 20.37 -8.76 -9.12
CA PHE A 14 19.85 -9.15 -7.80
C PHE A 14 18.94 -8.06 -7.17
N SER A 15 19.24 -6.78 -7.42
CA SER A 15 18.45 -5.64 -6.94
C SER A 15 17.03 -5.56 -7.55
N ASN A 16 16.86 -6.04 -8.79
CA ASN A 16 15.59 -5.93 -9.52
C ASN A 16 14.47 -6.85 -9.00
N LYS A 17 14.78 -8.08 -8.57
CA LYS A 17 13.75 -8.99 -8.04
C LYS A 17 13.27 -8.59 -6.64
N GLY A 18 14.15 -8.06 -5.80
CA GLY A 18 13.79 -7.64 -4.43
C GLY A 18 12.82 -6.46 -4.42
N SER A 19 13.07 -5.45 -5.26
CA SER A 19 12.23 -4.25 -5.35
C SER A 19 10.83 -4.50 -5.91
N LEU A 20 10.67 -5.42 -6.87
CA LEU A 20 9.33 -5.82 -7.36
C LEU A 20 8.49 -6.50 -6.27
N LYS A 21 9.11 -7.38 -5.47
CA LYS A 21 8.44 -8.02 -4.33
C LYS A 21 7.99 -6.99 -3.30
N ILE A 22 8.85 -6.01 -2.98
CA ILE A 22 8.52 -4.92 -2.05
C ILE A 22 7.34 -4.09 -2.58
N GLY A 23 7.34 -3.72 -3.86
CA GLY A 23 6.24 -2.96 -4.46
C GLY A 23 4.91 -3.71 -4.37
N LEU A 24 4.91 -5.02 -4.64
CA LEU A 24 3.72 -5.87 -4.48
C LEU A 24 3.26 -5.98 -3.02
N SER A 25 4.20 -6.16 -2.07
CA SER A 25 3.87 -6.19 -0.65
C SER A 25 3.23 -4.88 -0.17
N LEU A 26 3.74 -3.74 -0.62
CA LEU A 26 3.13 -2.43 -0.32
C LEU A 26 1.72 -2.32 -0.89
N ILE A 27 1.48 -2.77 -2.13
CA ILE A 27 0.14 -2.76 -2.71
C ILE A 27 -0.83 -3.61 -1.86
N VAL A 28 -0.43 -4.81 -1.46
CA VAL A 28 -1.28 -5.68 -0.63
C VAL A 28 -1.61 -5.02 0.71
N VAL A 29 -0.60 -4.50 1.42
CA VAL A 29 -0.80 -3.79 2.69
C VAL A 29 -1.70 -2.56 2.51
N GLY A 30 -1.46 -1.77 1.47
CA GLY A 30 -2.27 -0.60 1.16
C GLY A 30 -3.74 -0.94 0.87
N ILE A 31 -4.01 -2.03 0.15
CA ILE A 31 -5.37 -2.51 -0.11
C ILE A 31 -6.08 -2.94 1.19
N LEU A 32 -5.38 -3.63 2.10
CA LEU A 32 -5.96 -4.00 3.39
C LEU A 32 -6.33 -2.77 4.22
N ILE A 33 -5.44 -1.78 4.25
CA ILE A 33 -5.68 -0.50 4.95
C ILE A 33 -6.86 0.25 4.32
N LEU A 34 -6.93 0.30 2.98
CA LEU A 34 -8.06 0.90 2.26
C LEU A 34 -9.39 0.26 2.63
N ALA A 35 -9.43 -1.08 2.60
CA ALA A 35 -10.63 -1.84 2.94
C ALA A 35 -11.05 -1.56 4.40
N SER A 36 -10.10 -1.60 5.35
CA SER A 36 -10.38 -1.28 6.75
C SER A 36 -10.88 0.16 6.94
N GLY A 37 -10.23 1.15 6.32
CA GLY A 37 -10.66 2.54 6.40
C GLY A 37 -12.05 2.77 5.81
N GLY A 38 -12.35 2.12 4.68
CA GLY A 38 -13.68 2.14 4.08
C GLY A 38 -14.75 1.54 5.00
N ILE A 39 -14.45 0.41 5.63
CA ILE A 39 -15.36 -0.21 6.61
C ILE A 39 -15.63 0.75 7.77
N PHE A 40 -14.58 1.34 8.36
CA PHE A 40 -14.71 2.25 9.50
C PHE A 40 -15.48 3.52 9.13
N HIS A 41 -15.27 4.07 7.93
CA HIS A 41 -16.00 5.22 7.43
C HIS A 41 -17.52 4.93 7.33
N PHE A 42 -17.89 3.82 6.68
CA PHE A 42 -19.29 3.44 6.54
C PHE A 42 -19.93 2.99 7.86
N GLN A 43 -19.14 2.40 8.76
CA GLN A 43 -19.61 2.07 10.11
C GLN A 43 -19.85 3.34 10.93
N GLY A 44 -18.97 4.35 10.83
CA GLY A 44 -19.16 5.68 11.42
C GLY A 44 -20.42 6.39 10.93
N GLN A 45 -20.86 6.12 9.70
CA GLN A 45 -22.12 6.61 9.13
C GLN A 45 -23.35 5.80 9.55
N GLY A 46 -23.16 4.67 10.23
CA GLY A 46 -24.24 3.75 10.58
C GLY A 46 -24.77 2.93 9.40
N ILE A 47 -24.06 2.88 8.26
CA ILE A 47 -24.52 2.15 7.08
C ILE A 47 -24.24 0.64 7.19
N ILE A 48 -23.11 0.27 7.80
CA ILE A 48 -22.69 -1.12 7.93
C ILE A 48 -22.23 -1.45 9.36
N GLY A 49 -22.25 -2.73 9.70
CA GLY A 49 -21.79 -3.24 11.00
C GLY A 49 -22.89 -3.27 12.06
N PRO A 50 -22.61 -3.87 13.22
CA PRO A 50 -23.59 -3.99 14.30
C PRO A 50 -23.76 -2.67 15.05
N GLU A 51 -25.00 -2.35 15.42
CA GLU A 51 -25.33 -1.14 16.21
C GLU A 51 -24.66 -1.14 17.59
N SER A 52 -24.28 -2.30 18.12
CA SER A 52 -23.53 -2.42 19.37
C SER A 52 -22.05 -2.06 19.26
N SER A 53 -21.52 -1.82 18.04
CA SER A 53 -20.14 -1.40 17.84
C SER A 53 -19.94 0.02 18.34
N PHE A 54 -18.84 0.26 19.05
CA PHE A 54 -18.41 1.60 19.47
C PHE A 54 -18.16 2.57 18.28
N MET A 55 -18.00 2.03 17.07
CA MET A 55 -17.82 2.80 15.85
C MET A 55 -19.14 3.17 15.18
N TYR A 56 -20.23 2.45 15.44
CA TYR A 56 -21.47 2.60 14.69
C TYR A 56 -22.12 3.97 14.95
N SER A 57 -22.49 4.69 13.88
CA SER A 57 -23.07 6.05 13.96
C SER A 57 -22.24 7.04 14.78
N ASN A 58 -20.91 6.89 14.76
CA ASN A 58 -19.97 7.77 15.46
C ASN A 58 -19.22 8.67 14.45
N PRO A 59 -19.39 10.01 14.52
CA PRO A 59 -18.80 10.95 13.55
C PRO A 59 -17.27 11.01 13.58
N GLU A 60 -16.62 10.64 14.69
CA GLU A 60 -15.15 10.55 14.72
C GLU A 60 -14.65 9.43 13.79
N TRP A 61 -15.34 8.29 13.77
CA TRP A 61 -14.98 7.14 12.94
C TRP A 61 -15.21 7.39 11.44
N ILE A 62 -16.08 8.34 11.08
CA ILE A 62 -16.19 8.84 9.71
C ILE A 62 -14.86 9.49 9.28
N SER A 63 -14.33 10.37 10.13
CA SER A 63 -13.09 11.12 9.89
C SER A 63 -11.86 10.20 9.92
N TYR A 64 -11.75 9.34 10.91
CA TYR A 64 -10.66 8.36 11.00
C TYR A 64 -10.67 7.39 9.83
N GLY A 65 -11.85 6.88 9.45
CA GLY A 65 -12.00 6.02 8.27
C GLY A 65 -11.49 6.69 7.00
N GLN A 66 -11.86 7.96 6.78
CA GLN A 66 -11.38 8.75 5.63
C GLN A 66 -9.85 8.94 5.65
N GLN A 67 -9.27 9.27 6.81
CA GLN A 67 -7.81 9.41 6.95
C GLN A 67 -7.09 8.09 6.65
N ILE A 68 -7.61 6.97 7.15
CA ILE A 68 -7.06 5.63 6.90
C ILE A 68 -7.14 5.28 5.40
N VAL A 69 -8.25 5.61 4.73
CA VAL A 69 -8.37 5.46 3.26
C VAL A 69 -7.27 6.25 2.53
N ILE A 70 -7.05 7.51 2.90
CA ILE A 70 -6.00 8.35 2.29
C ILE A 70 -4.61 7.72 2.47
N VAL A 71 -4.29 7.25 3.69
CA VAL A 71 -3.02 6.55 3.96
C VAL A 71 -2.89 5.28 3.11
N GLY A 72 -3.95 4.49 3.00
CA GLY A 72 -3.98 3.30 2.13
C GLY A 72 -3.72 3.63 0.67
N LEU A 73 -4.32 4.71 0.13
CA LEU A 73 -4.08 5.17 -1.24
C LEU A 73 -2.62 5.56 -1.47
N ILE A 74 -2.01 6.27 -0.51
CA ILE A 74 -0.59 6.67 -0.58
C ILE A 74 0.31 5.43 -0.64
N ILE A 75 0.05 4.43 0.20
CA ILE A 75 0.84 3.18 0.23
C ILE A 75 0.71 2.40 -1.08
N VAL A 76 -0.50 2.26 -1.63
CA VAL A 76 -0.73 1.63 -2.94
C VAL A 76 0.00 2.40 -4.03
N GLY A 77 -0.12 3.73 -4.05
CA GLY A 77 0.57 4.60 -5.00
C GLY A 77 2.08 4.45 -4.96
N ALA A 78 2.67 4.37 -3.75
CA ALA A 78 4.10 4.11 -3.57
C ALA A 78 4.51 2.74 -4.11
N GLY A 79 3.72 1.69 -3.83
CA GLY A 79 3.98 0.34 -4.35
C GLY A 79 3.94 0.28 -5.88
N ILE A 80 2.95 0.91 -6.51
CA ILE A 80 2.84 1.05 -7.97
C ILE A 80 4.03 1.85 -8.52
N GLY A 81 4.35 3.00 -7.92
CA GLY A 81 5.46 3.86 -8.32
C GLY A 81 6.80 3.12 -8.32
N LEU A 82 7.06 2.28 -7.30
CA LEU A 82 8.25 1.43 -7.25
C LEU A 82 8.29 0.44 -8.42
N ILE A 83 7.19 -0.24 -8.73
CA ILE A 83 7.12 -1.21 -9.83
C ILE A 83 7.33 -0.51 -11.18
N LEU A 84 6.66 0.61 -11.43
CA LEU A 84 6.77 1.37 -12.67
C LEU A 84 8.17 1.94 -12.88
N SER A 85 8.77 2.50 -11.83
CA SER A 85 10.14 3.04 -11.88
C SER A 85 11.19 1.99 -12.27
N LYS A 86 10.92 0.72 -11.98
CA LYS A 86 11.78 -0.41 -12.35
C LYS A 86 11.54 -0.88 -13.77
N ARG A 87 10.28 -0.95 -14.21
CA ARG A 87 9.94 -1.29 -15.60
C ARG A 87 10.51 -0.29 -16.59
N ALA A 88 10.54 1.01 -16.26
CA ALA A 88 11.11 2.06 -17.11
C ALA A 88 12.65 2.04 -17.22
N ARG A 89 13.34 1.27 -16.38
CA ARG A 89 14.82 1.12 -16.38
C ARG A 89 15.30 -0.18 -17.03
N LEU A 90 14.38 -1.02 -17.51
CA LEU A 90 14.65 -2.27 -18.25
C LEU A 90 14.52 -2.01 -19.74
#